data_AF-A0A350UF45-F1
#
_entry.id   AF-A0A350UF45-F1
#
_cell.length_a   1.000
_cell.length_b   1.000
_cell.length_c   1.000
_cell.angle_alpha   90.00
_cell.angle_beta   90.00
_cell.angle_gamma   90.00
#
_symmetry.space_group_name_H-M   'P 1'
#
loop_
_entity.id
_entity.type
_entity.pdbx_description
1 polymer ?
#
loop_
_entity_poly.entity_id
_entity_poly.type
_entity_poly.pdbx_seq_one_letter_code
_entity_poly.pdbx_strand_id
1 'polypeptide(L)'
;MSLAATKDTLKQRGIRLTRQRQLLLELIDQSGKHLDAESLYQMAHERDPKLNRVTVYRTLKLLKEGGLVDELDLLHYGGDQHYYETRTKQEHAHIVCLRCGK
;
A
#
# COMPACT_ATOMS: atom_id res chain seq x y z
N MET A 1 -5.66 7.36 -9.16
CA MET A 1 -6.88 8.16 -8.82
C MET A 1 -6.42 9.45 -8.17
N SER A 2 -7.21 10.53 -8.19
CA SER A 2 -6.88 11.72 -7.36
C SER A 2 -7.03 11.37 -5.88
N LEU A 3 -6.06 11.75 -5.04
CA LEU A 3 -6.09 11.63 -3.57
C LEU A 3 -7.37 12.19 -2.95
N ALA A 4 -8.04 13.15 -3.59
CA ALA A 4 -9.32 13.70 -3.14
C ALA A 4 -10.48 12.69 -3.28
N ALA A 5 -10.59 11.99 -4.41
CA ALA A 5 -11.60 10.95 -4.63
C ALA A 5 -11.40 9.75 -3.68
N THR A 6 -10.13 9.46 -3.36
CA THR A 6 -9.73 8.45 -2.38
C THR A 6 -10.21 8.81 -0.96
N LYS A 7 -10.10 10.10 -0.58
CA LYS A 7 -10.55 10.60 0.73
C LYS A 7 -12.07 10.50 0.91
N ASP A 8 -12.85 10.78 -0.13
CA ASP A 8 -14.31 10.72 -0.07
C ASP A 8 -14.81 9.27 0.02
N THR A 9 -14.20 8.36 -0.75
CA THR A 9 -14.50 6.92 -0.68
C THR A 9 -14.25 6.35 0.72
N LEU A 10 -13.17 6.77 1.38
CA LEU A 10 -12.86 6.33 2.74
C LEU A 10 -13.81 6.90 3.79
N LYS A 11 -14.17 8.18 3.67
CA LYS A 11 -15.17 8.79 4.56
C LYS A 11 -16.51 8.08 4.46
N GLN A 12 -16.97 7.76 3.26
CA GLN A 12 -18.21 7.01 3.04
C GLN A 12 -18.18 5.62 3.68
N ARG A 13 -17.00 5.00 3.78
CA ARG A 13 -16.79 3.70 4.45
C ARG A 13 -16.52 3.81 5.96
N GLY A 14 -16.62 5.00 6.57
CA GLY A 14 -16.34 5.22 7.99
C GLY A 14 -14.86 5.15 8.36
N ILE A 15 -13.97 5.13 7.36
CA ILE A 15 -12.52 5.01 7.57
C ILE A 15 -11.93 6.39 7.83
N ARG A 16 -11.45 6.61 9.06
CA ARG A 16 -10.74 7.84 9.43
C ARG A 16 -9.31 7.84 8.88
N LEU A 17 -9.00 8.77 7.99
CA LEU A 17 -7.62 9.09 7.59
C LEU A 17 -6.92 9.91 8.66
N THR A 18 -6.11 9.25 9.48
CA THR A 18 -5.14 9.94 10.34
C THR A 18 -3.97 10.43 9.50
N ARG A 19 -3.16 11.34 10.04
CA ARG A 19 -1.92 11.80 9.38
C ARG A 19 -1.02 10.64 8.95
N GLN A 20 -0.84 9.65 9.82
CA GLN A 20 -0.03 8.45 9.52
C GLN A 20 -0.62 7.58 8.41
N ARG A 21 -1.94 7.39 8.40
CA ARG A 21 -2.61 6.62 7.34
C ARG A 21 -2.52 7.32 5.99
N GLN A 22 -2.67 8.65 5.99
CA GLN A 22 -2.51 9.45 4.79
C GLN A 22 -1.07 9.40 4.28
N LEU A 23 -0.07 9.50 5.16
CA LEU A 23 1.33 9.36 4.80
C LEU A 23 1.61 8.02 4.10
N LEU A 24 1.14 6.91 4.67
CA LEU A 24 1.36 5.58 4.09
C LEU A 24 0.70 5.44 2.70
N LEU A 25 -0.53 5.95 2.54
CA LEU A 25 -1.21 5.96 1.26
C LEU A 25 -0.48 6.81 0.21
N GLU A 26 0.01 8.00 0.59
CA GLU A 26 0.79 8.87 -0.29
C GLU A 26 2.10 8.21 -0.73
N LEU A 27 2.78 7.49 0.17
CA LEU A 27 4.02 6.77 -0.15
C LEU A 27 3.79 5.65 -1.16
N ILE A 28 2.72 4.87 -1.01
CA ILE A 28 2.36 3.81 -1.97
C ILE A 28 2.07 4.45 -3.34
N ASP A 29 1.24 5.49 -3.38
CA ASP A 29 0.84 6.18 -4.61
C ASP A 29 2.02 6.85 -5.34
N GLN A 30 2.96 7.44 -4.61
CA GLN A 30 4.11 8.13 -5.17
C GLN A 30 5.25 7.20 -5.61
N SER A 31 5.32 5.98 -5.06
CA SER A 31 6.46 5.09 -5.31
C SER A 31 6.57 4.63 -6.76
N GLY A 32 5.43 4.59 -7.49
CA GLY A 32 5.34 4.07 -8.85
C GLY A 32 5.80 2.61 -8.99
N LYS A 33 5.91 1.89 -7.86
CA LYS A 33 6.42 0.53 -7.74
C LYS A 33 5.61 -0.23 -6.70
N HIS A 34 5.75 -1.54 -6.72
CA HIS A 34 5.14 -2.42 -5.73
C HIS A 34 5.98 -2.39 -4.45
N LEU A 35 5.39 -1.94 -3.34
CA LEU A 35 6.09 -1.83 -2.06
C LEU A 35 5.72 -2.98 -1.14
N ASP A 36 6.70 -3.62 -0.51
CA ASP A 36 6.44 -4.49 0.63
C ASP A 36 6.26 -3.68 1.93
N ALA A 37 5.73 -4.33 2.97
CA ALA A 37 5.43 -3.69 4.25
C ALA A 37 6.69 -3.14 4.94
N GLU A 38 7.85 -3.75 4.74
CA GLU A 38 9.11 -3.32 5.35
C GLU A 38 9.66 -2.07 4.68
N SER A 39 9.69 -2.04 3.35
CA SER A 39 10.11 -0.88 2.56
C SER A 39 9.21 0.32 2.86
N LEU A 40 7.89 0.09 2.91
CA LEU A 40 6.93 1.12 3.28
C LEU A 40 7.16 1.62 4.70
N TYR A 41 7.49 0.73 5.65
CA TYR A 41 7.84 1.12 7.01
C TYR A 41 9.07 2.02 7.05
N GLN A 42 10.17 1.65 6.38
CA GLN A 42 11.41 2.43 6.36
C GLN A 42 11.15 3.85 5.81
N MET A 43 10.51 3.94 4.65
CA MET A 43 10.15 5.23 4.02
C MET A 43 9.24 6.09 4.91
N ALA A 44 8.30 5.46 5.61
CA ALA A 44 7.38 6.17 6.49
C ALA A 44 8.07 6.61 7.79
N HIS A 45 8.97 5.80 8.34
CA HIS A 45 9.70 6.10 9.58
C HIS A 45 10.69 7.25 9.39
N GLU A 46 11.31 7.37 8.21
CA GLU A 46 12.13 8.53 7.84
C GLU A 46 11.34 9.85 7.90
N ARG A 47 10.03 9.81 7.60
CA ARG A 47 9.15 11.00 7.60
C ARG A 47 8.41 11.21 8.92
N ASP A 48 8.12 10.15 9.65
CA ASP A 48 7.49 10.17 10.98
C ASP A 48 8.13 9.11 11.90
N PRO A 49 9.14 9.48 12.72
CA PRO A 49 9.82 8.55 13.62
C PRO A 49 8.91 7.92 14.69
N LYS A 50 7.68 8.42 14.90
CA LYS A 50 6.72 7.82 15.83
C LYS A 50 5.93 6.67 15.19
N LEU A 51 6.03 6.50 13.88
CA LEU A 51 5.37 5.44 13.14
C LEU A 51 6.12 4.12 13.38
N ASN A 52 5.35 3.08 13.69
CA ASN A 52 5.87 1.74 13.95
C ASN A 52 5.30 0.73 12.94
N ARG A 53 5.92 -0.45 12.85
CA ARG A 53 5.51 -1.52 11.95
C ARG A 53 4.05 -1.94 12.15
N VAL A 54 3.57 -2.01 13.39
CA VAL A 54 2.17 -2.38 13.70
C VAL A 54 1.19 -1.41 13.05
N THR A 55 1.50 -0.11 13.04
CA THR A 55 0.71 0.91 12.35
C THR A 55 0.72 0.69 10.83
N VAL A 56 1.83 0.27 10.24
CA VAL A 56 1.91 -0.06 8.80
C VAL A 56 0.97 -1.19 8.46
N TYR A 57 1.12 -2.35 9.11
CA TYR A 57 0.28 -3.53 8.85
C TYR A 57 -1.22 -3.25 9.07
N ARG A 58 -1.58 -2.56 10.17
CA ARG A 58 -2.98 -2.18 10.43
C ARG A 58 -3.53 -1.24 9.38
N THR A 59 -2.70 -0.34 8.87
CA THR A 59 -3.10 0.60 7.82
C THR A 59 -3.27 -0.11 6.49
N LEU A 60 -2.31 -0.96 6.09
CA LEU A 60 -2.40 -1.76 4.87
C LEU A 60 -3.67 -2.61 4.84
N LYS A 61 -3.96 -3.32 5.93
CA LYS A 61 -5.20 -4.10 6.08
C LYS A 61 -6.44 -3.23 5.87
N LEU A 62 -6.49 -2.06 6.52
CA LEU A 62 -7.61 -1.14 6.42
C LEU A 62 -7.75 -0.51 5.02
N LEU A 63 -6.64 -0.20 4.34
CA LEU A 63 -6.67 0.33 2.97
C LEU A 63 -7.10 -0.75 1.97
N LYS A 64 -6.67 -2.00 2.16
CA LYS A 64 -7.12 -3.17 1.39
C LYS A 64 -8.61 -3.43 1.56
N GLU A 65 -9.10 -3.51 2.79
CA GLU A 65 -10.55 -3.63 3.09
C GLU A 65 -11.34 -2.43 2.54
N GLY A 66 -10.72 -1.25 2.54
CA GLY A 66 -11.23 -0.02 1.92
C GLY A 66 -11.22 -0.02 0.39
N GLY A 67 -10.64 -1.04 -0.26
CA GLY A 67 -10.51 -1.14 -1.71
C GLY A 67 -9.64 -0.06 -2.33
N LEU A 68 -8.69 0.48 -1.57
CA LEU A 68 -7.78 1.53 -2.03
C LEU A 68 -6.41 1.03 -2.43
N VAL A 69 -6.00 -0.08 -1.85
CA VAL A 69 -4.73 -0.73 -2.10
C VAL A 69 -5.03 -2.17 -2.46
N ASP A 70 -4.36 -2.64 -3.50
CA ASP A 70 -4.34 -4.05 -3.86
C ASP A 70 -3.10 -4.70 -3.26
N GLU A 71 -3.29 -5.93 -2.78
CA GLU A 71 -2.19 -6.81 -2.40
C GLU A 71 -1.91 -7.70 -3.59
N LEU A 72 -0.69 -7.62 -4.10
CA LEU A 72 -0.22 -8.42 -5.19
C LEU A 72 0.40 -9.69 -4.61
N ASP A 73 -0.43 -10.74 -4.52
CA ASP A 73 -0.01 -12.09 -4.11
C ASP A 73 0.88 -12.80 -5.15
N LEU A 74 1.12 -12.16 -6.29
CA LEU A 74 1.83 -12.75 -7.41
C LEU A 74 3.34 -12.63 -7.23
N LEU A 75 3.93 -13.28 -6.21
CA LEU A 75 5.36 -13.68 -6.18
C LEU A 75 5.80 -14.47 -4.92
N HIS A 76 5.24 -15.65 -4.63
CA HIS A 76 5.84 -16.59 -3.66
C HIS A 76 7.13 -17.27 -4.17
N TYR A 77 7.93 -16.63 -5.02
CA TYR A 77 9.20 -17.18 -5.48
C TYR A 77 10.33 -16.77 -4.51
N GLY A 78 10.27 -17.30 -3.28
CA GLY A 78 11.32 -17.12 -2.26
C GLY A 78 10.86 -16.76 -0.85
N GLY A 79 9.55 -16.62 -0.58
CA GLY A 79 9.03 -16.36 0.77
C GLY A 79 7.59 -15.81 0.81
N ASP A 80 7.13 -15.45 2.01
CA ASP A 80 5.80 -14.87 2.31
C ASP A 80 5.77 -13.34 2.10
N GLN A 81 6.45 -12.83 1.06
CA GLN A 81 6.54 -11.39 0.81
C GLN A 81 5.33 -10.90 0.02
N HIS A 82 4.54 -10.03 0.64
CA HIS A 82 3.40 -9.37 0.02
C HIS A 82 3.77 -7.97 -0.44
N TYR A 83 3.33 -7.64 -1.65
CA TYR A 83 3.51 -6.30 -2.22
C TYR A 83 2.19 -5.57 -2.34
N TYR A 84 2.26 -4.24 -2.27
CA TYR A 84 1.10 -3.37 -2.23
C TYR A 84 1.19 -2.27 -3.28
N GLU A 85 0.08 -2.01 -3.96
CA GLU A 85 -0.08 -0.92 -4.91
C GLU A 85 -1.39 -0.17 -4.70
N THR A 86 -1.47 1.10 -5.10
CA THR A 86 -2.75 1.82 -5.10
C THR A 86 -3.66 1.21 -6.15
N ARG A 87 -4.89 0.87 -5.78
CA ARG A 87 -5.91 0.39 -6.72
C ARG A 87 -6.19 1.45 -7.77
N THR A 88 -5.85 1.17 -9.02
CA THR A 88 -6.18 2.02 -10.16
C THR A 88 -7.48 1.57 -10.81
N LYS A 89 -8.14 2.47 -11.56
CA LYS A 89 -9.36 2.10 -12.31
C LYS A 89 -9.06 1.27 -13.56
N GLN A 90 -7.81 1.20 -13.98
CA GLN A 90 -7.39 0.47 -15.17
C GLN A 90 -6.80 -0.87 -14.74
N GLU A 91 -7.44 -1.95 -15.17
CA GLU A 91 -6.84 -3.27 -15.07
C GLU A 91 -5.55 -3.30 -15.89
N HIS A 92 -4.47 -3.83 -15.30
CA HIS A 92 -3.20 -4.04 -15.96
C HIS A 92 -2.64 -5.41 -15.57
N ALA A 93 -1.89 -6.02 -16.49
CA ALA A 93 -1.28 -7.33 -16.25
C ALA A 93 0.06 -7.17 -15.54
N HIS A 94 0.26 -7.94 -14.47
CA HIS A 94 1.55 -8.10 -13.82
C HIS A 94 2.29 -9.29 -14.44
N ILE A 95 3.52 -9.08 -14.90
CA ILE A 95 4.40 -10.14 -15.42
C ILE A 95 5.55 -10.31 -14.44
N VAL A 96 5.88 -11.58 -14.16
CA VAL A 96 6.90 -11.96 -13.20
C VAL A 96 7.85 -12.98 -13.81
N CYS A 97 9.14 -12.76 -13.64
CA CYS A 97 10.17 -13.74 -13.99
C CYS A 97 10.31 -14.80 -12.90
N LEU A 98 9.90 -16.04 -13.20
CA LEU A 98 10.03 -17.19 -12.30
C LEU A 98 11.48 -17.57 -11.97
N ARG A 99 12.49 -16.95 -12.60
CA ARG A 99 13.90 -17.19 -12.27
C ARG A 99 14.44 -16.21 -11.24
N CYS A 100 14.00 -14.95 -11.26
CA CYS A 100 14.61 -13.88 -10.46
C CYS A 100 13.62 -13.05 -9.65
N GLY A 101 12.31 -13.30 -9.77
CA GLY A 101 11.28 -12.58 -9.03
C GLY A 101 11.11 -11.10 -9.42
N LYS A 102 11.63 -10.70 -10.58
CA LYS A 102 11.48 -9.35 -11.14
C LYS A 102 10.44 -9.32 -12.25
#